data_AF-A0A0H3H859-F1
#
_entry.id   AF-A0A0H3H859-F1
#
_cell.length_a   1.000
_cell.length_b   1.000
_cell.length_c   1.000
_cell.angle_alpha   90.00
_cell.angle_beta   90.00
_cell.angle_gamma   90.00
#
_symmetry.space_group_name_H-M   'P 1'
#
loop_
_entity.id
_entity.type
_entity.pdbx_description
1 polymer ?
#
loop_
_entity_poly.entity_id
_entity_poly.type
_entity_poly.pdbx_seq_one_letter_code
_entity_poly.pdbx_strand_id
1 'polypeptide(L)'
;MSIPNHLETTEVVLLEVEILFTIIATGAWGGFVSYLIRRDRQEGDDHSHKGIMHCLTQVVVSCFTSFLLSAVAIEKELSFNMVLLAAGLGGVFAGPILKILGEKIKKALDDAKIH
;
A
#
# COMPACT_ATOMS: atom_id res chain seq x y z
N MET A 1 -47.98 3.56 4.23
CA MET A 1 -46.75 3.93 3.50
C MET A 1 -45.58 3.30 4.22
N SER A 2 -45.06 2.19 3.68
CA SER A 2 -43.93 1.44 4.23
C SER A 2 -42.62 1.95 3.62
N ILE A 3 -41.74 2.46 4.47
CA ILE A 3 -40.42 3.02 4.16
C ILE A 3 -39.47 1.89 3.69
N PRO A 4 -38.59 2.15 2.70
CA PRO A 4 -38.10 1.13 1.77
C PRO A 4 -36.84 0.39 2.22
N ASN A 5 -36.67 -0.74 1.55
CA ASN A 5 -35.67 -1.81 1.63
C ASN A 5 -34.22 -1.40 1.24
N HIS A 6 -33.60 -0.39 1.86
CA HIS A 6 -32.26 0.13 1.47
C HIS A 6 -31.15 0.03 2.55
N LEU A 7 -31.39 -0.53 3.73
CA LEU A 7 -30.40 -0.41 4.81
C LEU A 7 -29.21 -1.40 4.72
N GLU A 8 -29.35 -2.54 4.05
CA GLU A 8 -28.22 -3.49 3.93
C GLU A 8 -27.08 -2.93 3.07
N THR A 9 -27.37 -2.27 1.95
CA THR A 9 -26.33 -1.74 1.04
C THR A 9 -25.51 -0.61 1.63
N THR A 10 -26.06 0.14 2.58
CA THR A 10 -25.36 1.30 3.16
C THR A 10 -24.29 0.85 4.15
N GLU A 11 -24.55 -0.21 4.91
CA GLU A 11 -23.63 -0.74 5.92
C GLU A 11 -22.42 -1.41 5.28
N VAL A 12 -22.62 -2.20 4.21
CA VAL A 12 -21.50 -2.80 3.46
C VAL A 12 -20.63 -1.75 2.77
N VAL A 13 -21.23 -0.72 2.16
CA VAL A 13 -20.47 0.37 1.52
C VAL A 13 -19.70 1.18 2.56
N LEU A 14 -20.26 1.40 3.76
CA LEU A 14 -19.58 2.10 4.84
C LEU A 14 -18.40 1.27 5.37
N LEU A 15 -18.57 -0.04 5.50
CA LEU A 15 -17.52 -0.98 5.89
C LEU A 15 -16.37 -1.00 4.87
N GLU A 16 -16.68 -1.03 3.58
CA GLU A 16 -15.67 -0.99 2.50
C GLU A 16 -14.84 0.31 2.54
N VAL A 17 -15.49 1.46 2.78
CA VAL A 17 -14.81 2.75 2.90
C VAL A 17 -13.94 2.81 4.16
N GLU A 18 -14.41 2.27 5.28
CA GLU A 18 -13.65 2.19 6.53
C GLU A 18 -12.39 1.34 6.36
N ILE A 19 -12.51 0.19 5.70
CA ILE A 19 -11.37 -0.70 5.39
C ILE A 19 -10.36 0.04 4.50
N LEU A 20 -10.83 0.74 3.48
CA LEU A 20 -9.98 1.47 2.55
C LEU A 20 -9.24 2.62 3.25
N PHE A 21 -9.92 3.40 4.09
CA PHE A 21 -9.29 4.42 4.94
C PHE A 21 -8.24 3.81 5.88
N THR A 22 -8.55 2.67 6.47
CA THR A 22 -7.64 1.97 7.38
C THR A 22 -6.38 1.51 6.66
N ILE A 23 -6.51 0.97 5.44
CA ILE A 23 -5.37 0.57 4.60
C ILE A 23 -4.53 1.79 4.20
N ILE A 24 -5.16 2.92 3.85
CA ILE A 24 -4.43 4.16 3.51
C ILE A 24 -3.71 4.72 4.74
N ALA A 25 -4.34 4.77 5.91
CA ALA A 25 -3.74 5.28 7.13
C ALA A 25 -2.55 4.42 7.58
N THR A 26 -2.72 3.10 7.57
CA THR A 26 -1.64 2.15 7.90
C THR A 26 -0.51 2.17 6.87
N GLY A 27 -0.85 2.29 5.58
CA GLY A 27 0.12 2.47 4.51
C GLY A 27 0.88 3.80 4.61
N ALA A 28 0.21 4.91 4.94
CA ALA A 28 0.86 6.20 5.10
C ALA A 28 1.84 6.20 6.27
N TRP A 29 1.45 5.58 7.39
CA TRP A 29 2.33 5.33 8.53
C TRP A 29 3.54 4.48 8.13
N GLY A 30 3.33 3.39 7.38
CA GLY A 30 4.42 2.54 6.88
C GLY A 30 5.42 3.30 6.00
N GLY A 31 4.93 4.23 5.18
CA GLY A 31 5.77 5.05 4.30
C GLY A 31 6.63 6.04 5.08
N PHE A 32 6.05 6.66 6.11
CA PHE A 32 6.76 7.54 7.03
C PHE A 32 7.86 6.79 7.81
N VAL A 33 7.53 5.62 8.37
CA VAL A 33 8.50 4.77 9.09
C VAL A 33 9.63 4.33 8.15
N SER A 34 9.28 3.90 6.93
CA SER A 34 10.27 3.48 5.94
C SER A 34 11.18 4.66 5.55
N TYR A 35 10.67 5.90 5.54
CA TYR A 35 11.46 7.09 5.23
C TYR A 35 12.45 7.36 6.35
N LEU A 36 12.03 7.27 7.61
CA LEU A 36 12.92 7.41 8.77
C LEU A 36 14.05 6.36 8.75
N ILE A 37 13.72 5.09 8.47
CA ILE A 37 14.72 4.01 8.38
C ILE A 37 15.76 4.28 7.28
N ARG A 38 15.36 4.91 6.16
CA ARG A 38 16.25 5.22 5.04
C ARG A 38 17.02 6.51 5.22
N ARG A 39 16.43 7.49 5.92
CA ARG A 39 17.04 8.78 6.23
C ARG A 39 18.27 8.62 7.14
N ASP A 40 18.19 7.70 8.10
CA ASP A 40 19.30 7.34 9.00
C ASP A 40 20.53 6.79 8.25
N ARG A 41 20.33 6.25 7.04
CA ARG A 41 21.39 5.74 6.16
C ARG A 41 21.95 6.77 5.17
N GLN A 42 21.38 7.96 5.09
CA GLN A 42 21.72 9.01 4.10
C GLN A 42 22.28 10.28 4.76
N GLU A 43 23.13 10.15 5.78
CA GLU A 43 23.76 11.24 6.54
C GLU A 43 24.72 12.17 5.74
N GLY A 44 24.59 12.28 4.41
CA GLY A 44 25.57 12.98 3.57
C GLY A 44 25.06 14.14 2.71
N ASP A 45 23.76 14.33 2.50
CA ASP A 45 23.26 15.27 1.47
C ASP A 45 22.27 16.29 2.06
N ASP A 46 22.82 17.40 2.52
CA ASP A 46 22.14 18.48 3.24
C ASP A 46 21.32 19.39 2.29
N HIS A 47 20.26 18.84 1.70
CA HIS A 47 19.24 19.61 1.00
C HIS A 47 17.86 19.22 1.56
N SER A 48 17.47 19.87 2.67
CA SER A 48 16.22 19.65 3.41
C SER A 48 14.95 19.57 2.52
N HIS A 49 14.91 20.29 1.40
CA HIS A 49 13.81 20.22 0.42
C HIS A 49 13.69 18.87 -0.31
N LYS A 50 14.81 18.19 -0.60
CA LYS A 50 14.78 16.86 -1.23
C LYS A 50 14.29 15.78 -0.26
N GLY A 51 14.63 15.89 1.03
CA GLY A 51 14.19 14.92 2.05
C GLY A 51 12.67 14.86 2.17
N ILE A 52 12.00 16.02 2.23
CA ILE A 52 10.54 16.10 2.31
C ILE A 52 9.88 15.50 1.06
N MET A 53 10.41 15.80 -0.13
CA MET A 53 9.88 15.25 -1.38
C MET A 53 10.05 13.72 -1.43
N HIS A 54 11.19 13.20 -0.98
CA HIS A 54 11.43 11.76 -0.85
C HIS A 54 10.48 11.10 0.15
N CYS A 55 10.19 11.74 1.29
CA CYS A 55 9.22 11.26 2.26
C CYS A 55 7.82 11.16 1.65
N LEU A 56 7.35 12.22 0.99
CA LEU A 56 6.06 12.27 0.31
C LEU A 56 5.94 11.19 -0.77
N THR A 57 6.95 11.05 -1.63
CA THR A 57 6.99 9.99 -2.64
C THR A 57 6.91 8.62 -1.98
N GLN A 58 7.62 8.41 -0.88
CA GLN A 58 7.63 7.13 -0.20
C GLN A 58 6.31 6.80 0.50
N VAL A 59 5.62 7.80 1.05
CA VAL A 59 4.25 7.67 1.58
C VAL A 59 3.28 7.26 0.47
N VAL A 60 3.32 7.93 -0.69
CA VAL A 60 2.45 7.60 -1.83
C VAL A 60 2.70 6.16 -2.31
N VAL A 61 3.97 5.79 -2.51
CA VAL A 61 4.38 4.45 -2.94
C VAL A 61 4.00 3.38 -1.91
N SER A 62 4.11 3.72 -0.64
CA SER A 62 3.72 2.87 0.49
C SER A 62 2.22 2.59 0.53
N CYS A 63 1.38 3.62 0.43
CA CYS A 63 -0.07 3.47 0.35
C CYS A 63 -0.47 2.61 -0.86
N PHE A 64 0.14 2.84 -2.02
CA PHE A 64 -0.14 2.06 -3.22
C PHE A 64 0.19 0.56 -3.04
N THR A 65 1.35 0.26 -2.45
CA THR A 65 1.76 -1.14 -2.20
C THR A 65 0.89 -1.81 -1.14
N SER A 66 0.52 -1.06 -0.09
CA SER A 66 -0.39 -1.52 0.96
C SER A 66 -1.76 -1.87 0.39
N PHE A 67 -2.27 -1.03 -0.53
CA PHE A 67 -3.52 -1.27 -1.23
C PHE A 67 -3.47 -2.55 -2.07
N LEU A 68 -2.43 -2.72 -2.90
CA LEU A 68 -2.28 -3.92 -3.74
C LEU A 68 -2.20 -5.20 -2.91
N LEU A 69 -1.42 -5.20 -1.83
CA LEU A 69 -1.30 -6.35 -0.94
C LEU A 69 -2.60 -6.64 -0.19
N SER A 70 -3.33 -5.60 0.22
CA SER A 70 -4.63 -5.75 0.86
C SER A 70 -5.65 -6.33 -0.12
N ALA A 71 -5.70 -5.85 -1.37
CA ALA A 71 -6.57 -6.38 -2.41
C ALA A 71 -6.30 -7.88 -2.66
N VAL A 72 -5.03 -8.27 -2.78
CA VAL A 72 -4.65 -9.68 -2.93
C VAL A 72 -5.04 -10.52 -1.70
N ALA A 73 -4.90 -9.96 -0.50
CA ALA A 73 -5.30 -10.66 0.73
C ALA A 73 -6.82 -10.85 0.83
N ILE A 74 -7.59 -9.86 0.38
CA ILE A 74 -9.06 -9.93 0.30
C ILE A 74 -9.50 -10.95 -0.75
N GLU A 75 -8.88 -10.96 -1.94
CA GLU A 75 -9.15 -11.98 -2.99
C GLU A 75 -8.87 -13.41 -2.51
N LYS A 76 -7.93 -13.58 -1.57
CA LYS A 76 -7.57 -14.86 -0.96
C LYS A 76 -8.50 -15.26 0.19
N GLU A 77 -9.59 -14.51 0.44
CA GLU A 77 -10.51 -14.68 1.57
C GLU A 77 -9.79 -14.71 2.94
N LEU A 78 -8.68 -13.98 3.08
CA LEU A 78 -7.94 -13.93 4.33
C LEU A 78 -8.69 -13.08 5.37
N SER A 79 -8.51 -13.42 6.65
CA SER A 79 -9.06 -12.65 7.76
C SER A 79 -8.62 -11.19 7.72
N PHE A 80 -9.48 -10.28 8.16
CA PHE A 80 -9.21 -8.84 8.21
C PHE A 80 -7.90 -8.48 8.93
N ASN A 81 -7.53 -9.19 9.99
CA ASN A 81 -6.25 -9.01 10.68
C ASN A 81 -5.04 -9.27 9.77
N MET A 82 -5.16 -10.24 8.87
CA MET A 82 -4.12 -10.60 7.89
C MET A 82 -4.02 -9.55 6.78
N VAL A 83 -5.16 -8.98 6.36
CA VAL A 83 -5.23 -7.85 5.41
C VAL A 83 -4.53 -6.62 6.00
N LEU A 84 -4.81 -6.29 7.26
CA LEU A 84 -4.14 -5.22 8.01
C LEU A 84 -2.62 -5.44 8.13
N LEU A 85 -2.20 -6.68 8.42
CA LEU A 85 -0.78 -7.02 8.46
C LEU A 85 -0.12 -6.87 7.08
N ALA A 86 -0.79 -7.33 6.02
CA ALA A 86 -0.31 -7.19 4.66
C ALA A 86 -0.20 -5.71 4.23
N ALA A 87 -1.18 -4.88 4.62
CA ALA A 87 -1.15 -3.44 4.43
C ALA A 87 0.07 -2.81 5.15
N GLY A 88 0.23 -3.07 6.44
CA GLY A 88 1.31 -2.48 7.24
C GLY A 88 2.71 -2.89 6.76
N LEU A 89 2.91 -4.18 6.49
CA LEU A 89 4.18 -4.70 5.95
C LEU A 89 4.42 -4.20 4.52
N GLY A 90 3.38 -4.19 3.70
CA GLY A 90 3.40 -3.66 2.34
C GLY A 90 3.84 -2.21 2.28
N GLY A 91 3.41 -1.41 3.24
CA GLY A 91 3.80 -0.02 3.33
C GLY A 91 5.25 0.19 3.73
N VAL A 92 5.70 -0.48 4.80
CA VAL A 92 7.09 -0.36 5.28
C VAL A 92 8.09 -0.88 4.24
N PHE A 93 7.75 -1.97 3.56
CA PHE A 93 8.63 -2.62 2.57
C PHE A 93 8.27 -2.31 1.12
N ALA A 94 7.52 -1.24 0.87
CA ALA A 94 7.04 -0.88 -0.46
C ALA A 94 8.17 -0.81 -1.50
N GLY A 95 9.29 -0.15 -1.17
CA GLY A 95 10.45 -0.03 -2.06
C GLY A 95 11.02 -1.39 -2.51
N PRO A 96 11.46 -2.27 -1.59
CA PRO A 96 11.91 -3.61 -1.94
C PRO A 96 10.87 -4.46 -2.68
N ILE A 97 9.60 -4.44 -2.23
CA ILE A 97 8.52 -5.24 -2.83
C ILE A 97 8.29 -4.84 -4.28
N LEU A 98 8.15 -3.54 -4.56
CA LEU A 98 7.98 -3.03 -5.93
C LEU A 98 9.17 -3.34 -6.82
N LYS A 99 10.40 -3.31 -6.29
CA LYS A 99 11.60 -3.66 -7.06
C LYS A 99 11.55 -5.12 -7.51
N ILE A 100 11.25 -6.04 -6.59
CA ILE A 100 11.13 -7.47 -6.90
C ILE A 100 9.98 -7.72 -7.88
N LEU A 101 8.82 -7.08 -7.68
CA LEU A 101 7.68 -7.20 -8.58
C LEU A 101 8.02 -6.69 -9.99
N GLY A 102 8.68 -5.53 -10.08
CA GLY A 102 9.10 -4.94 -11.36
C GLY A 102 10.11 -5.81 -12.11
N GLU A 103 11.08 -6.41 -11.40
CA GLU A 103 12.02 -7.37 -12.00
C GLU A 103 11.30 -8.62 -12.55
N LYS A 104 10.30 -9.14 -11.81
CA LYS A 104 9.50 -10.27 -12.28
C LYS A 104 8.67 -9.94 -13.52
N ILE A 105 8.01 -8.78 -13.54
CA ILE A 105 7.22 -8.32 -14.69
C ILE A 105 8.13 -8.11 -15.90
N LYS A 106 9.30 -7.47 -15.72
CA LYS A 106 10.27 -7.27 -16.79
C LYS A 106 10.73 -8.59 -17.38
N LYS A 107 11.05 -9.58 -16.52
CA LYS A 107 11.45 -10.91 -16.97
C LYS A 107 10.33 -11.62 -17.74
N ALA A 108 9.08 -11.55 -17.26
CA ALA A 108 7.94 -12.13 -17.95
C ALA A 108 7.67 -11.46 -19.31
N LEU A 109 7.88 -10.15 -19.41
CA LEU A 109 7.75 -9.41 -20.66
C LEU A 109 8.86 -9.76 -21.65
N ASP A 110 10.10 -9.89 -21.17
CA ASP A 110 11.23 -10.32 -22.01
C ASP A 110 11.02 -11.75 -22.52
N ASP A 111 10.56 -12.68 -21.67
CA ASP A 111 10.21 -14.06 -22.07
C ASP A 111 9.06 -14.07 -23.09
N ALA A 112 8.06 -13.20 -22.94
CA ALA A 112 6.93 -13.09 -23.88
C ALA A 112 7.30 -12.45 -25.23
N LYS A 113 8.39 -11.67 -25.29
CA LYS A 113 8.87 -11.00 -26.51
C LYS A 113 9.75 -11.90 -27.39
N ILE A 114 10.18 -13.05 -26.86
CA ILE A 114 10.98 -14.05 -27.56
C ILE A 114 10.09 -15.07 -28.31
N HIS A 115 8.76 -15.02 -28.09
CA HIS A 115 7.75 -15.85 -28.77
C HIS A 115 7.00 -15.08 -29.85
#